data_AF-A0A6A2RNV3-F1
#
_entry.id   AF-A0A6A2RNV3-F1
#
_cell.length_a   1.000
_cell.length_b   1.000
_cell.length_c   1.000
_cell.angle_alpha   90.00
_cell.angle_beta   90.00
_cell.angle_gamma   90.00
#
_symmetry.space_group_name_H-M   'P 1'
#
loop_
_entity.id
_entity.type
_entity.pdbx_description
1 polymer ?
#
loop_
_entity_poly.entity_id
_entity_poly.type
_entity_poly.pdbx_seq_one_letter_code
_entity_poly.pdbx_strand_id
1 'polypeptide(L)'
;MTVTDQIFRKVAETSIPHFFITVEFSASGTEMPEHIESFLREKHKVILRGASGRKFIYKEGEWRLIFTFFPTDRVVDERYALKNKV
;
A
#
# COMPACT_ATOMS: atom_id res chain seq x y z
N MET A 1 -16.04 -1.90 -14.50
CA MET A 1 -14.87 -1.58 -13.66
C MET A 1 -15.36 -1.55 -12.22
N THR A 2 -14.82 -2.43 -11.37
CA THR A 2 -15.21 -2.50 -9.95
C THR A 2 -14.57 -1.36 -9.15
N VAL A 3 -15.04 -1.11 -7.92
CA VAL A 3 -14.39 -0.13 -7.02
C VAL A 3 -12.97 -0.57 -6.68
N THR A 4 -12.75 -1.88 -6.53
CA THR A 4 -11.42 -2.47 -6.35
C THR A 4 -10.48 -2.16 -7.53
N ASP A 5 -10.95 -2.26 -8.78
CA ASP A 5 -10.15 -1.90 -9.97
C ASP A 5 -9.78 -0.41 -9.95
N GLN A 6 -10.70 0.45 -9.51
CA GLN A 6 -10.44 1.89 -9.35
C GLN A 6 -9.41 2.16 -8.26
N ILE A 7 -9.46 1.42 -7.15
CA ILE A 7 -8.46 1.48 -6.08
C ILE A 7 -7.08 1.09 -6.62
N PHE A 8 -6.98 -0.05 -7.32
CA PHE A 8 -5.72 -0.48 -7.93
C PHE A 8 -5.17 0.56 -8.90
N ARG A 9 -6.03 1.13 -9.76
CA ARG A 9 -5.62 2.19 -10.69
C ARG A 9 -5.09 3.41 -9.94
N LYS A 10 -5.80 3.89 -8.90
CA LYS A 10 -5.39 5.05 -8.11
C LYS A 10 -4.06 4.82 -7.39
N VAL A 11 -3.83 3.61 -6.88
CA VAL A 11 -2.55 3.22 -6.27
C VAL A 11 -1.43 3.20 -7.32
N ALA A 12 -1.68 2.64 -8.50
CA ALA A 12 -0.70 2.57 -9.59
C ALA A 12 -0.36 3.95 -10.18
N GLU A 13 -1.34 4.87 -10.25
CA GLU A 13 -1.15 6.26 -10.70
C GLU A 13 -0.44 7.12 -9.64
N THR A 14 -0.46 6.70 -8.37
CA THR A 14 0.24 7.42 -7.30
C THR A 14 1.74 7.22 -7.42
N SER A 15 2.46 8.27 -7.78
CA SER A 15 3.92 8.24 -7.87
C SER A 15 4.57 8.08 -6.48
N ILE A 16 5.11 6.88 -6.22
CA ILE A 16 5.92 6.55 -5.05
C ILE A 16 7.29 6.02 -5.53
N PRO A 17 8.25 6.91 -5.82
CA PRO A 17 9.58 6.52 -6.29
C PRO A 17 10.30 5.55 -5.35
N HIS A 18 11.11 4.65 -5.91
CA HIS A 18 11.92 3.66 -5.18
C HIS A 18 11.13 2.59 -4.43
N PHE A 19 9.80 2.57 -4.54
CA PHE A 19 8.97 1.57 -3.90
C PHE A 19 8.00 0.92 -4.87
N PHE A 20 7.91 -0.41 -4.79
CA PHE A 20 6.79 -1.18 -5.27
C PHE A 20 5.76 -1.31 -4.14
N ILE A 21 4.47 -1.15 -4.46
CA ILE A 21 3.40 -1.18 -3.46
C ILE A 21 2.45 -2.33 -3.76
N THR A 22 2.21 -3.16 -2.75
CA THR A 22 1.09 -4.10 -2.77
C THR A 22 -0.07 -3.56 -1.93
N VAL A 23 -1.28 -3.93 -2.32
CA VAL A 23 -2.51 -3.67 -1.56
C VAL A 23 -3.23 -4.99 -1.32
N GLU A 24 -3.49 -5.28 -0.05
CA GLU A 24 -4.29 -6.42 0.40
C GLU A 24 -5.62 -5.90 0.97
N PHE A 25 -6.73 -6.47 0.51
CA PHE A 25 -8.07 -6.11 0.94
C PHE A 25 -8.50 -7.03 2.08
N SER A 26 -8.47 -6.51 3.31
CA SER A 26 -8.89 -7.26 4.51
C SER A 26 -10.35 -7.00 4.90
N ALA A 27 -10.95 -5.94 4.37
CA ALA A 27 -12.38 -5.70 4.34
C ALA A 27 -12.71 -4.85 3.10
N SER A 28 -13.84 -5.14 2.47
CA SER A 28 -14.30 -4.46 1.26
C SER A 28 -15.49 -3.56 1.58
N GLY A 29 -15.49 -2.38 0.99
CA GLY A 29 -16.61 -1.44 1.05
C GLY A 29 -17.30 -1.28 -0.30
N THR A 30 -18.32 -0.42 -0.33
CA THR A 30 -19.07 -0.11 -1.55
C THR A 30 -18.72 1.24 -2.15
N GLU A 31 -18.32 2.21 -1.33
CA GLU A 31 -17.98 3.58 -1.75
C GLU A 31 -16.50 3.75 -2.11
N MET A 32 -16.14 4.66 -3.01
CA MET A 32 -14.74 4.86 -3.39
C MET A 32 -13.98 5.64 -2.30
N PRO A 33 -12.89 5.09 -1.73
CA PRO A 33 -12.07 5.81 -0.76
C PRO A 33 -11.34 7.01 -1.38
N GLU A 34 -11.45 8.17 -0.73
CA GLU A 34 -10.97 9.45 -1.22
C GLU A 34 -9.49 9.65 -0.89
N HIS A 35 -9.04 9.22 0.30
CA HIS A 35 -7.75 9.60 0.88
C HIS A 35 -6.60 8.61 0.66
N ILE A 36 -6.73 7.67 -0.28
CA ILE A 36 -5.65 6.69 -0.58
C ILE A 36 -4.35 7.39 -0.98
N GLU A 37 -4.43 8.35 -1.90
CA GLU A 37 -3.22 9.00 -2.44
C GLU A 37 -2.46 9.77 -1.36
N SER A 38 -3.19 10.60 -0.58
CA SER A 38 -2.59 11.38 0.51
C SER A 38 -1.95 10.46 1.55
N PHE A 39 -2.62 9.36 1.90
CA PHE A 39 -2.10 8.34 2.79
C PHE A 39 -0.78 7.74 2.27
N LEU A 40 -0.73 7.30 1.01
CA LEU A 40 0.47 6.72 0.41
C LEU A 40 1.64 7.70 0.41
N ARG A 41 1.40 8.97 0.04
CA ARG A 41 2.42 10.03 0.05
C ARG A 41 2.92 10.34 1.45
N GLU A 42 2.04 10.35 2.44
CA GLU A 42 2.42 10.55 3.84
C GLU A 42 3.33 9.42 4.33
N LYS A 43 2.94 8.16 4.11
CA LYS A 43 3.75 7.00 4.54
C LYS A 43 5.08 6.93 3.80
N HIS A 44 5.11 7.29 2.51
CA HIS A 44 6.35 7.42 1.76
C HIS A 44 7.30 8.45 2.39
N LYS A 45 6.82 9.64 2.76
CA LYS A 45 7.65 10.65 3.45
C LYS A 45 8.20 10.15 4.79
N VAL A 46 7.39 9.43 5.56
CA VAL A 46 7.81 8.84 6.84
C VAL A 46 8.91 7.79 6.63
N ILE A 47 8.76 6.93 5.61
CA ILE A 47 9.77 5.98 5.18
C ILE A 47 11.09 6.67 4.79
N LEU A 48 11.03 7.75 4.00
CA LEU A 48 12.23 8.49 3.56
C LEU A 48 12.96 9.16 4.74
N ARG A 49 12.24 9.47 5.82
CA ARG A 49 12.81 9.99 7.07
C ARG A 49 13.44 8.91 7.96
N GLY A 50 13.51 7.66 7.49
CA GLY A 50 14.19 6.57 8.18
C GLY A 50 13.27 5.62 8.96
N ALA A 51 11.95 5.70 8.79
CA ALA A 51 11.06 4.73 9.42
C ALA A 51 11.32 3.31 8.88
N SER A 52 11.38 2.34 9.79
CA SER A 52 11.61 0.93 9.46
C SER A 52 10.34 0.21 8.99
N GLY A 53 9.17 0.65 9.46
CA GLY A 53 7.88 0.05 9.11
C GLY A 53 7.58 0.15 7.61
N ARG A 54 7.14 -0.98 7.02
CA ARG A 54 6.79 -1.07 5.59
C ARG A 54 5.34 -1.47 5.33
N LYS A 55 4.63 -1.96 6.34
CA LYS A 55 3.24 -2.41 6.26
C LYS A 55 2.35 -1.44 7.00
N PHE A 56 1.37 -0.86 6.31
CA PHE A 56 0.48 0.17 6.85
C PHE A 56 -0.98 -0.21 6.62
N ILE A 57 -1.81 0.01 7.63
CA ILE A 57 -3.25 -0.22 7.54
C ILE A 57 -3.92 1.11 7.21
N TYR A 58 -4.72 1.12 6.16
CA TYR A 58 -5.61 2.20 5.79
C TYR A 58 -7.06 1.76 6.07
N LYS A 59 -7.83 2.66 6.68
CA LYS A 59 -9.25 2.45 6.97
C LYS A 59 -10.02 3.68 6.52
N GLU A 60 -11.06 3.48 5.72
CA GLU A 60 -11.98 4.53 5.31
C GLU A 60 -13.34 3.90 5.01
N GLY A 61 -14.38 4.35 5.73
CA GLY A 61 -15.67 3.67 5.72
C GLY A 61 -15.54 2.18 6.06
N GLU A 62 -16.08 1.34 5.19
CA GLU A 62 -16.03 -0.13 5.29
C GLU A 62 -14.69 -0.73 4.80
N TRP A 63 -13.86 0.06 4.12
CA TRP A 63 -12.59 -0.44 3.60
C TRP A 63 -11.57 -0.64 4.69
N ARG A 64 -10.89 -1.78 4.62
CA ARG A 64 -9.65 -2.01 5.36
C ARG A 64 -8.59 -2.55 4.42
N LEU A 65 -7.71 -1.65 3.99
CA LEU A 65 -6.63 -1.94 3.05
C LEU A 65 -5.31 -2.04 3.80
N ILE A 66 -4.46 -2.95 3.35
CA ILE A 66 -3.13 -3.16 3.91
C ILE A 66 -2.14 -2.88 2.79
N PHE A 67 -1.39 -1.79 2.93
CA PHE A 67 -0.36 -1.39 1.98
C PHE A 67 1.00 -1.86 2.45
N THR A 68 1.78 -2.50 1.57
CA THR A 68 3.17 -2.86 1.85
C THR A 68 4.12 -2.20 0.86
N PHE A 69 5.12 -1.48 1.38
CA PHE A 69 6.12 -0.74 0.61
C PHE A 69 7.40 -1.56 0.49
N PHE A 70 7.66 -2.08 -0.70
CA PHE A 70 8.85 -2.84 -1.03
C PHE A 70 9.88 -1.96 -1.72
N PRO A 71 11.09 -1.77 -1.16
CA PRO A 71 12.10 -0.99 -1.84
C PRO A 71 12.50 -1.68 -3.15
N THR A 72 12.67 -0.92 -4.23
CA THR A 72 13.07 -1.46 -5.55
C THR A 72 14.58 -1.50 -5.72
N ASP A 73 15.34 -0.89 -4.79
CA ASP A 73 16.79 -0.69 -4.86
C ASP A 73 17.59 -1.61 -3.93
N ARG A 74 16.93 -2.42 -3.10
CA ARG A 74 17.57 -3.26 -2.09
C ARG A 74 16.78 -4.53 -1.81
N VAL A 75 17.44 -5.48 -1.15
CA VAL A 75 16.81 -6.72 -0.70
C VAL A 75 15.70 -6.41 0.31
N VAL A 76 14.53 -7.02 0.07
CA VAL A 76 13.39 -6.95 0.97
C VAL A 76 13.71 -7.68 2.27
N ASP A 77 13.43 -7.05 3.40
CA ASP A 77 13.57 -7.67 4.72
C ASP A 77 12.71 -8.94 4.81
N GLU A 78 13.27 -10.01 5.37
CA GLU A 78 12.64 -11.33 5.42
C GLU A 78 11.24 -11.30 6.05
N ARG A 79 10.99 -10.38 6.99
CA ARG A 79 9.68 -10.21 7.64
C ARG A 79 8.56 -9.80 6.66
N TYR A 80 8.93 -9.26 5.50
CA TYR A 80 8.02 -8.84 4.43
C TYR A 80 8.17 -9.70 3.17
N ALA A 81 9.12 -10.65 3.15
CA ALA A 81 9.35 -11.48 1.98
C ALA A 81 8.09 -12.30 1.62
N LEU A 82 7.72 -12.24 0.35
CA LEU A 82 6.68 -13.11 -0.21
C LEU A 82 7.27 -14.52 -0.32
N LYS A 83 7.00 -15.36 0.68
CA LYS A 83 7.43 -16.75 0.70
C LYS A 83 6.32 -17.65 0.15
N ASN A 84 6.68 -18.56 -0.74
CA ASN A 84 5.78 -19.65 -1.10
C ASN A 84 5.51 -20.50 0.14
N LYS A 85 4.26 -20.87 0.36
CA LYS A 85 3.94 -21.94 1.31
C LYS A 85 4.42 -23.25 0.67
N VAL A 86 5.34 -23.93 1.33
CA VAL A 86 5.74 -25.31 1.01
C VAL A 86 4.68 -26.25 1.57
#